data_AF-L8FQ67-F1
#
_entry.id   AF-L8FQ67-F1
#
_cell.length_a   1.000
_cell.length_b   1.000
_cell.length_c   1.000
_cell.angle_alpha   90.00
_cell.angle_beta   90.00
_cell.angle_gamma   90.00
#
_symmetry.space_group_name_H-M   'P 1'
#
loop_
_entity.id
_entity.type
_entity.pdbx_description
1 polymer ?
#
loop_
_entity_poly.entity_id
_entity_poly.type
_entity_poly.pdbx_seq_one_letter_code
_entity_poly.pdbx_strand_id
1 'polypeptide(L)'
;MPFKDGDSKKGANLFKTRCAQCHTLGDGEANKIGPNLHGLFGRQTGAVEGFAYTDANKQKAITWNTDTLFEYLENPKKYIPGTKMAFGGLKKEKDRNDLITFLREETK
;
A
#
# COMPACT_ATOMS: atom_id res chain seq x y z
N MET A 1 0.83 0.79 17.39
CA MET A 1 -0.51 0.29 17.78
C MET A 1 -1.12 -0.47 16.60
N PRO A 2 -2.07 -1.41 16.82
CA PRO A 2 -2.77 -2.06 15.70
C PRO A 2 -3.64 -1.05 14.93
N PHE A 3 -3.97 -1.39 13.70
CA PHE A 3 -4.86 -0.59 12.85
C PHE A 3 -6.20 -0.30 13.56
N LYS A 4 -6.77 0.87 13.29
CA LYS A 4 -8.14 1.23 13.66
C LYS A 4 -8.81 1.91 12.48
N ASP A 5 -10.12 1.69 12.33
CA ASP A 5 -10.89 2.37 11.29
C ASP A 5 -10.75 3.90 11.41
N GLY A 6 -10.46 4.53 10.29
CA GLY A 6 -10.21 5.96 10.15
C GLY A 6 -11.24 6.64 9.24
N ASP A 7 -10.91 7.84 8.79
CA ASP A 7 -11.75 8.62 7.89
C ASP A 7 -11.37 8.36 6.43
N SER A 8 -12.21 7.61 5.71
CA SER A 8 -11.99 7.25 4.30
C SER A 8 -11.86 8.48 3.40
N LYS A 9 -12.60 9.58 3.65
CA LYS A 9 -12.50 10.81 2.84
C LYS A 9 -11.14 11.48 3.02
N LYS A 10 -10.59 11.46 4.23
CA LYS A 10 -9.20 11.91 4.47
C LYS A 10 -8.19 10.94 3.84
N GLY A 11 -8.45 9.64 3.89
CA GLY A 11 -7.68 8.62 3.20
C GLY A 11 -7.59 8.83 1.70
N ALA A 12 -8.70 9.18 1.04
CA ALA A 12 -8.75 9.51 -0.38
C ALA A 12 -7.83 10.68 -0.74
N ASN A 13 -7.83 11.74 0.07
CA ASN A 13 -6.95 12.90 -0.11
C ASN A 13 -5.47 12.54 0.09
N LEU A 14 -5.16 11.68 1.07
CA LEU A 14 -3.81 11.15 1.27
C LEU A 14 -3.38 10.31 0.06
N PHE A 15 -4.22 9.42 -0.43
CA PHE A 15 -3.93 8.62 -1.62
C PHE A 15 -3.63 9.52 -2.83
N LYS A 16 -4.50 10.50 -3.10
CA LYS A 16 -4.32 11.44 -4.22
C LYS A 16 -2.97 12.17 -4.18
N THR A 17 -2.54 12.59 -2.99
CA THR A 17 -1.33 13.41 -2.82
C THR A 17 -0.05 12.60 -2.59
N ARG A 18 -0.15 11.35 -2.14
CA ARG A 18 1.01 10.54 -1.72
C ARG A 18 1.20 9.25 -2.51
N CYS A 19 0.18 8.75 -3.20
CA CYS A 19 0.17 7.40 -3.78
C CYS A 19 -0.26 7.38 -5.25
N ALA A 20 -1.21 8.22 -5.67
CA ALA A 20 -1.86 8.16 -6.99
C ALA A 20 -0.92 8.41 -8.19
N GLN A 21 0.22 9.06 -7.95
CA GLN A 21 1.26 9.20 -8.98
C GLN A 21 1.85 7.85 -9.39
N CYS A 22 1.96 6.92 -8.43
CA CYS A 22 2.60 5.62 -8.63
C CYS A 22 1.61 4.46 -8.72
N HIS A 23 0.37 4.63 -8.28
CA HIS A 23 -0.58 3.54 -8.15
C HIS A 23 -1.94 3.85 -8.79
N THR A 24 -2.63 2.77 -9.12
CA THR A 24 -4.01 2.66 -9.61
C THR A 24 -4.78 1.75 -8.65
N LEU A 25 -6.11 1.85 -8.64
CA LEU A 25 -6.98 1.16 -7.67
C LEU A 25 -8.03 0.29 -8.33
N GLY A 26 -8.47 0.63 -9.54
CA GLY A 26 -9.54 -0.07 -10.23
C GLY A 26 -9.08 -1.41 -10.81
N ASP A 27 -10.03 -2.33 -10.93
CA ASP A 27 -9.81 -3.61 -11.62
C ASP A 27 -9.41 -3.38 -13.08
N GLY A 28 -8.43 -4.15 -13.55
CA GLY A 28 -7.87 -4.04 -14.89
C GLY A 28 -7.11 -2.75 -15.19
N GLU A 29 -6.99 -1.79 -14.26
CA GLU A 29 -6.21 -0.57 -14.50
C GLU A 29 -4.72 -0.87 -14.60
N ALA A 30 -4.03 -0.14 -15.48
CA ALA A 30 -2.61 -0.34 -15.74
C ALA A 30 -1.73 -0.15 -14.50
N ASN A 31 -0.63 -0.91 -14.45
CA ASN A 31 0.51 -0.59 -13.59
C ASN A 31 1.11 0.76 -13.98
N LYS A 32 1.63 1.52 -13.00
CA LYS A 32 2.39 2.75 -13.23
C LYS A 32 3.83 2.54 -12.77
N ILE A 33 4.42 3.51 -12.07
CA ILE A 33 5.71 3.38 -11.38
C ILE A 33 5.65 2.26 -10.33
N GLY A 34 4.50 2.14 -9.66
CA GLY A 34 4.16 1.04 -8.78
C GLY A 34 3.06 0.14 -9.38
N PRO A 35 2.82 -1.03 -8.76
CA PRO A 35 1.79 -1.95 -9.22
C PRO A 35 0.38 -1.40 -8.99
N ASN A 36 -0.57 -1.90 -9.76
CA ASN A 36 -1.99 -1.77 -9.46
C ASN A 36 -2.32 -2.36 -8.07
N LEU A 37 -3.17 -1.67 -7.32
CA LEU A 37 -3.54 -2.04 -5.96
C LEU A 37 -4.93 -2.69 -5.84
N HIS A 38 -5.69 -2.88 -6.90
CA HIS A 38 -6.91 -3.71 -6.88
C HIS A 38 -6.60 -5.11 -6.31
N GLY A 39 -7.47 -5.64 -5.47
CA GLY A 39 -7.28 -6.90 -4.76
C GLY A 39 -6.10 -6.89 -3.79
N LEU A 40 -5.76 -5.74 -3.19
CA LEU A 40 -4.59 -5.61 -2.29
C LEU A 40 -4.71 -6.48 -1.04
N PHE A 41 -5.86 -6.45 -0.38
CA PHE A 41 -6.06 -7.12 0.91
C PHE A 41 -6.22 -8.64 0.71
N GLY A 42 -5.43 -9.43 1.42
CA GLY A 42 -5.34 -10.89 1.28
C GLY A 42 -4.31 -11.36 0.25
N ARG A 43 -3.77 -10.45 -0.58
CA ARG A 43 -2.72 -10.78 -1.57
C ARG A 43 -1.34 -10.79 -0.93
N GLN A 44 -0.48 -11.71 -1.38
CA GLN A 44 0.92 -11.72 -0.97
C GLN A 44 1.74 -10.59 -1.61
N THR A 45 2.81 -10.18 -0.94
CA THR A 45 3.81 -9.27 -1.52
C THR A 45 4.34 -9.79 -2.85
N GLY A 46 4.56 -8.89 -3.81
CA GLY A 46 5.21 -9.24 -5.07
C GLY A 46 4.36 -10.04 -6.07
N ALA A 47 3.04 -10.09 -5.90
CA ALA A 47 2.16 -11.01 -6.63
C ALA A 47 1.32 -10.39 -7.76
N VAL A 48 1.45 -9.09 -8.06
CA VAL A 48 0.72 -8.47 -9.19
C VAL A 48 1.35 -8.93 -10.50
N GLU A 49 0.54 -9.56 -11.35
CA GLU A 49 0.96 -10.01 -12.66
C GLU A 49 1.43 -8.84 -13.54
N GLY A 50 2.47 -9.09 -14.33
CA GLY A 50 3.04 -8.07 -15.23
C GLY A 50 3.81 -6.94 -14.55
N PHE A 51 3.89 -6.88 -13.21
CA PHE A 51 4.72 -5.89 -12.51
C PHE A 51 6.09 -6.46 -12.09
N ALA A 52 7.17 -5.73 -12.42
CA ALA A 52 8.53 -6.12 -12.10
C ALA A 52 8.91 -5.72 -10.65
N TYR A 53 8.64 -6.61 -9.69
CA TYR A 53 9.04 -6.43 -8.31
C TYR A 53 10.53 -6.65 -8.06
N THR A 54 11.08 -5.96 -7.06
CA THR A 54 12.37 -6.31 -6.45
C THR A 54 12.30 -7.66 -5.75
N ASP A 55 13.42 -8.39 -5.72
CA ASP A 55 13.53 -9.66 -4.99
C ASP A 55 13.17 -9.49 -3.50
N ALA A 56 13.61 -8.39 -2.88
CA ALA A 56 13.25 -8.05 -1.51
C ALA A 56 11.73 -8.02 -1.25
N ASN A 57 10.96 -7.51 -2.20
CA ASN A 57 9.49 -7.44 -2.07
C ASN A 57 8.88 -8.84 -2.21
N LYS A 58 9.32 -9.62 -3.21
CA LYS A 58 8.86 -11.01 -3.40
C LYS A 58 9.18 -11.89 -2.18
N GLN A 59 10.42 -11.79 -1.68
CA GLN A 59 10.93 -12.61 -0.57
C GLN A 59 10.35 -12.24 0.80
N LYS A 60 9.82 -11.02 0.97
CA LYS A 60 9.17 -10.64 2.24
C LYS A 60 8.02 -11.59 2.59
N ALA A 61 7.35 -12.15 1.58
CA ALA A 61 6.37 -13.24 1.69
C ALA A 61 5.30 -13.02 2.76
N ILE A 62 4.89 -11.77 2.99
CA ILE A 62 3.77 -11.47 3.89
C ILE A 62 2.49 -11.34 3.09
N THR A 63 1.36 -11.54 3.77
CA THR A 63 0.05 -11.19 3.25
C THR A 63 -0.30 -9.77 3.65
N TRP A 64 -0.78 -8.98 2.67
CA TRP A 64 -1.29 -7.65 2.95
C TRP A 64 -2.62 -7.71 3.70
N ASN A 65 -2.64 -7.15 4.89
CA ASN A 65 -3.83 -6.91 5.69
C ASN A 65 -3.70 -5.51 6.32
N THR A 66 -4.67 -5.13 7.15
CA THR A 66 -4.67 -3.81 7.79
C THR A 66 -3.44 -3.56 8.66
N ASP A 67 -2.96 -4.56 9.41
CA ASP A 67 -1.83 -4.41 10.32
C ASP A 67 -0.49 -4.42 9.58
N THR A 68 -0.31 -5.31 8.62
CA THR A 68 0.94 -5.35 7.82
C THR A 68 1.09 -4.10 6.97
N LEU A 69 -0.02 -3.54 6.43
CA LEU A 69 0.00 -2.25 5.76
C LEU A 69 0.27 -1.10 6.74
N PHE A 70 -0.27 -1.15 7.95
CA PHE A 70 -0.04 -0.11 8.96
C PHE A 70 1.43 -0.01 9.35
N GLU A 71 2.12 -1.14 9.53
CA GLU A 71 3.56 -1.15 9.79
C GLU A 71 4.37 -0.75 8.55
N TYR A 72 4.03 -1.29 7.38
CA TYR A 72 4.73 -0.99 6.13
C TYR A 72 4.70 0.50 5.78
N LEU A 73 3.53 1.14 5.90
CA LEU A 73 3.34 2.53 5.52
C LEU A 73 4.04 3.52 6.45
N GLU A 74 4.46 3.11 7.66
CA GLU A 74 5.28 3.96 8.52
C GLU A 74 6.67 4.22 7.93
N ASN A 75 7.28 3.18 7.36
CA ASN A 75 8.60 3.24 6.75
C ASN A 75 8.82 2.03 5.80
N PRO A 76 8.47 2.16 4.51
CA PRO A 76 8.55 1.07 3.55
C PRO A 76 9.96 0.45 3.42
N LYS A 77 11.00 1.30 3.43
CA LYS A 77 12.39 0.85 3.31
C LYS A 77 12.88 0.09 4.53
N LYS A 78 12.38 0.44 5.73
CA LYS A 78 12.70 -0.30 6.96
C LYS A 78 11.94 -1.64 6.99
N TYR A 79 10.69 -1.66 6.54
CA TYR A 79 9.86 -2.86 6.59
C TYR A 79 10.25 -3.89 5.52
N ILE A 80 10.58 -3.43 4.30
CA ILE A 80 11.12 -4.24 3.19
C ILE A 80 12.45 -3.64 2.74
N PRO A 81 13.58 -3.97 3.39
CA PRO A 81 14.90 -3.52 2.97
C PRO A 81 15.19 -3.96 1.53
N GLY A 82 15.53 -3.02 0.67
CA GLY A 82 15.75 -3.26 -0.77
C GLY A 82 14.53 -2.99 -1.67
N THR A 83 13.40 -2.56 -1.12
CA THR A 83 12.27 -2.07 -1.93
C THR A 83 12.64 -0.86 -2.78
N LYS A 84 12.12 -0.80 -4.01
CA LYS A 84 12.26 0.35 -4.91
C LYS A 84 11.18 1.42 -4.72
N MET A 85 10.24 1.22 -3.79
CA MET A 85 9.23 2.24 -3.49
C MET A 85 9.89 3.47 -2.85
N ALA A 86 9.98 4.56 -3.61
CA ALA A 86 10.57 5.83 -3.17
C ALA A 86 9.58 6.64 -2.32
N PHE A 87 9.17 6.09 -1.18
CA PHE A 87 8.23 6.72 -0.26
C PHE A 87 8.81 6.76 1.16
N GLY A 88 8.81 7.94 1.80
CA GLY A 88 9.36 8.14 3.14
C GLY A 88 8.49 7.60 4.28
N GLY A 89 7.25 7.21 3.98
CA GLY A 89 6.27 6.73 4.94
C GLY A 89 5.39 7.84 5.53
N LEU A 90 4.34 7.41 6.24
CA LEU A 90 3.39 8.24 6.98
C LEU A 90 3.65 8.05 8.47
N LYS A 91 4.21 9.06 9.14
CA LYS A 91 4.61 8.97 10.56
C LYS A 91 3.43 9.07 11.52
N LYS A 92 2.37 9.78 11.13
CA LYS A 92 1.18 9.91 11.95
C LYS A 92 0.34 8.65 11.81
N GLU A 93 0.07 8.00 12.94
CA GLU A 93 -0.80 6.82 12.98
C GLU A 93 -2.18 7.10 12.37
N LYS A 94 -2.73 8.29 12.62
CA LYS A 94 -4.01 8.71 12.04
C LYS A 94 -4.01 8.69 10.51
N ASP A 95 -2.95 9.19 9.88
CA ASP A 95 -2.85 9.23 8.42
C ASP A 95 -2.80 7.80 7.84
N ARG A 96 -2.14 6.88 8.55
CA ARG A 96 -2.11 5.46 8.16
C ARG A 96 -3.49 4.82 8.29
N ASN A 97 -4.18 5.04 9.41
CA ASN A 97 -5.55 4.54 9.62
C ASN A 97 -6.52 5.07 8.56
N ASP A 98 -6.50 6.37 8.28
CA ASP A 98 -7.34 7.02 7.27
C ASP A 98 -7.06 6.42 5.87
N LEU A 99 -5.78 6.32 5.47
CA LEU A 99 -5.39 5.77 4.17
C LEU A 99 -5.75 4.28 4.02
N ILE A 100 -5.48 3.46 5.03
CA ILE A 100 -5.77 2.02 4.96
C ILE A 100 -7.28 1.77 4.91
N THR A 101 -8.07 2.58 5.62
CA THR A 101 -9.54 2.52 5.55
C THR A 101 -10.03 2.76 4.13
N PHE A 102 -9.54 3.83 3.50
CA PHE A 102 -9.84 4.14 2.10
C PHE A 102 -9.39 3.03 1.14
N LEU A 103 -8.14 2.55 1.26
CA LEU A 103 -7.64 1.48 0.40
C LEU A 103 -8.50 0.21 0.51
N ARG A 104 -8.95 -0.16 1.71
CA ARG A 104 -9.80 -1.34 1.93
C ARG A 104 -11.16 -1.22 1.24
N GLU A 105 -11.67 -0.01 1.06
CA GLU A 105 -12.92 0.26 0.37
C GLU A 105 -12.75 0.23 -1.15
N GLU A 106 -11.68 0.86 -1.66
CA GLU A 106 -11.48 1.11 -3.09
C GLU A 106 -10.67 0.04 -3.84
N THR A 107 -10.10 -0.93 -3.12
CA THR A 107 -9.29 -2.02 -3.74
C THR A 107 -9.96 -3.39 -3.64
N LYS A 108 -11.27 -3.41 -3.42
CA LYS A 108 -12.06 -4.64 -3.49
C LYS A 108 -12.17 -5.14 -4.91
#